data_AF-A0A8X6V9F9-F1
#
_entry.id   AF-A0A8X6V9F9-F1
#
_cell.length_a   1.000
_cell.length_b   1.000
_cell.length_c   1.000
_cell.angle_alpha   90.00
_cell.angle_beta   90.00
_cell.angle_gamma   90.00
#
_symmetry.space_group_name_H-M   'P 1'
#
loop_
_entity.id
_entity.type
_entity.pdbx_description
1 polymer ?
#
loop_
_entity_poly.entity_id
_entity_poly.type
_entity_poly.pdbx_seq_one_letter_code
_entity_poly.pdbx_strand_id
1 'polypeptide(L)'
;MDEILTTARDLELEVNKDDIEDLIMGHEDELTTEELQEILNEEHQETQRNVSPSEQEEDERGPMPTSAIKDLLKKCEDVRLID
;
A
#
# COMPACT_ATOMS: atom_id res chain seq x y z
N MET A 1 -13.04 -32.88 -6.98
CA MET A 1 -13.13 -33.69 -8.22
C MET A 1 -14.56 -34.11 -8.55
N ASP A 2 -15.20 -34.95 -7.73
CA ASP A 2 -16.52 -35.52 -8.03
C ASP A 2 -17.63 -34.47 -8.15
N GLU A 3 -17.56 -33.41 -7.34
CA GLU A 3 -18.50 -32.28 -7.39
C GLU A 3 -18.39 -31.53 -8.73
N ILE A 4 -17.17 -31.20 -9.16
CA ILE A 4 -16.91 -30.53 -10.45
C ILE A 4 -17.44 -31.37 -11.62
N LEU A 5 -17.20 -32.68 -11.61
CA LEU A 5 -17.70 -33.59 -12.65
C LEU A 5 -19.23 -33.68 -12.64
N THR A 6 -19.86 -33.63 -11.47
CA THR A 6 -21.32 -33.64 -11.32
C THR A 6 -21.91 -32.34 -11.86
N THR A 7 -21.36 -31.19 -11.47
CA THR A 7 -21.78 -29.87 -11.97
C THR A 7 -21.57 -29.75 -13.48
N ALA A 8 -20.45 -30.21 -14.02
CA ALA A 8 -20.19 -30.23 -15.45
C ALA A 8 -21.23 -31.07 -16.20
N ARG A 9 -21.59 -32.24 -15.66
CA ARG A 9 -22.67 -33.08 -16.23
C ARG A 9 -24.02 -32.37 -16.19
N ASP A 10 -24.38 -31.74 -15.08
CA ASP A 10 -25.65 -31.01 -14.94
C ASP A 10 -25.75 -29.82 -15.91
N LEU A 11 -24.60 -29.25 -16.27
CA LEU A 11 -24.48 -28.18 -17.27
C LEU A 11 -24.27 -28.70 -18.70
N GLU A 12 -24.31 -30.02 -18.90
CA GLU A 12 -24.07 -30.69 -20.19
C GLU A 12 -22.74 -30.29 -20.84
N LEU A 13 -21.72 -30.00 -20.02
CA LEU A 13 -20.38 -29.64 -20.47
C LEU A 13 -19.54 -30.89 -20.71
N GLU A 14 -18.84 -30.89 -21.85
CA GLU A 14 -17.77 -31.86 -22.10
C GLU A 14 -16.51 -31.40 -21.35
N VAL A 15 -16.02 -32.26 -20.46
CA VAL A 15 -14.87 -31.96 -19.61
C VAL A 15 -13.85 -33.08 -19.66
N ASN A 16 -12.57 -32.69 -19.69
CA ASN A 16 -11.44 -33.61 -19.57
C ASN A 16 -11.03 -33.69 -18.09
N LYS A 17 -10.72 -34.90 -17.63
CA LYS A 17 -10.26 -35.14 -16.27
C LYS A 17 -8.93 -34.46 -15.99
N ASP A 18 -8.01 -34.51 -16.95
CA ASP A 18 -6.66 -33.94 -16.80
C ASP A 18 -6.75 -32.40 -16.64
N ASP A 19 -7.59 -31.75 -17.45
CA ASP A 19 -7.83 -30.30 -17.37
C ASP A 19 -8.43 -29.88 -16.00
N ILE A 20 -9.29 -30.72 -15.40
CA ILE A 20 -9.84 -30.46 -14.06
C ILE A 20 -8.76 -30.62 -12.99
N GLU A 21 -7.88 -31.61 -13.14
CA GLU A 21 -6.79 -31.85 -12.20
C GLU A 21 -5.79 -30.69 -12.22
N ASP A 22 -5.41 -30.22 -13.42
CA ASP A 22 -4.59 -29.01 -13.59
C ASP A 22 -5.25 -27.77 -12.99
N LEU A 23 -6.56 -27.60 -13.16
CA LEU A 23 -7.32 -26.50 -12.57
C LEU A 23 -7.32 -26.53 -11.04
N ILE A 24 -7.49 -27.72 -10.44
CA ILE A 24 -7.45 -27.89 -8.98
C ILE A 24 -6.06 -27.57 -8.44
N MET A 25 -5.01 -28.13 -9.05
CA MET A 25 -3.64 -27.89 -8.61
C MET A 25 -3.26 -26.40 -8.72
N GLY A 26 -3.65 -25.73 -9.80
CA GLY A 26 -3.39 -24.30 -9.95
C GLY A 26 -4.04 -23.46 -8.85
N HIS A 27 -5.23 -23.84 -8.39
CA HIS A 27 -5.94 -23.14 -7.32
C HIS A 27 -5.40 -23.48 -5.92
N GLU A 28 -4.75 -24.61 -5.70
CA GLU A 28 -4.09 -24.93 -4.43
C GLU A 28 -2.92 -24.00 -4.12
N ASP A 29 -2.28 -23.44 -5.15
CA ASP A 29 -1.19 -22.47 -5.02
C ASP A 29 -1.70 -21.02 -4.83
N GLU A 30 -3.00 -20.76 -4.97
CA GLU A 30 -3.58 -19.42 -4.83
C GLU A 30 -3.91 -19.09 -3.36
N LEU A 31 -3.55 -17.88 -2.93
CA LEU A 31 -3.94 -17.37 -1.61
C LEU A 31 -5.43 -17.05 -1.57
N THR A 32 -6.06 -17.42 -0.47
CA THR A 32 -7.44 -17.03 -0.17
C THR A 32 -7.54 -15.53 0.09
N THR A 33 -8.75 -14.99 -0.02
CA THR A 33 -9.01 -13.58 0.28
C THR A 33 -8.69 -13.26 1.74
N GLU A 34 -8.95 -14.21 2.65
CA GLU A 34 -8.65 -14.11 4.06
C GLU A 34 -7.14 -14.05 4.32
N GLU A 35 -6.35 -14.92 3.68
CA GLU A 35 -4.89 -14.92 3.80
C GLU A 35 -4.28 -13.62 3.25
N LEU A 36 -4.79 -13.11 2.12
CA LEU A 36 -4.38 -11.81 1.59
C LEU A 36 -4.71 -10.66 2.55
N GLN A 37 -5.87 -10.70 3.21
CA GLN A 37 -6.24 -9.71 4.21
C GLN A 37 -5.35 -9.78 5.46
N GLU A 38 -4.96 -10.98 5.89
CA GLU A 38 -4.03 -11.17 6.99
C GLU A 38 -2.67 -10.55 6.66
N ILE A 39 -2.11 -10.84 5.49
CA ILE A 39 -0.85 -10.26 5.01
C ILE A 39 -0.92 -8.73 4.96
N LEU A 40 -2.00 -8.17 4.41
CA LEU A 40 -2.18 -6.70 4.36
C LEU A 40 -2.25 -6.08 5.74
N ASN A 41 -2.90 -6.74 6.70
CA ASN A 41 -2.99 -6.27 8.07
C ASN A 41 -1.64 -6.35 8.80
N GLU A 42 -0.87 -7.43 8.58
CA GLU A 42 0.49 -7.57 9.09
C GLU A 42 1.43 -6.50 8.54
N GLU A 43 1.44 -6.29 7.23
CA GLU A 43 2.22 -5.23 6.57
C GLU A 43 1.87 -3.85 7.14
N HIS A 44 0.58 -3.58 7.33
CA HIS A 44 0.13 -2.30 7.88
C HIS A 44 0.60 -2.10 9.33
N GLN A 45 0.52 -3.14 10.16
CA GLN A 45 1.01 -3.10 11.54
C GLN A 45 2.53 -2.94 11.61
N GLU A 46 3.27 -3.66 10.76
CA GLU A 46 4.73 -3.55 10.68
C GLU A 46 5.15 -2.16 10.20
N THR A 47 4.48 -1.61 9.20
CA THR A 47 4.72 -0.25 8.72
C THR A 47 4.46 0.77 9.82
N GLN A 48 3.33 0.69 10.54
CA GLN A 48 3.02 1.57 11.66
C GLN A 48 4.02 1.45 12.81
N ARG A 49 4.55 0.26 13.06
CA ARG A 49 5.56 0.03 14.11
C ARG A 49 6.94 0.56 13.74
N ASN A 50 7.25 0.60 12.44
CA ASN A 50 8.53 1.05 11.91
C ASN A 50 8.59 2.55 11.60
N VAL A 51 7.47 3.28 11.70
CA VAL A 51 7.50 4.76 11.70
C VAL A 51 8.29 5.20 12.92
N SER A 52 9.51 5.67 12.69
CA SER A 52 10.31 6.26 13.76
C SER A 52 9.64 7.56 14.20
N PRO A 53 9.66 7.94 15.49
CA PRO A 53 9.11 9.21 15.97
C PRO A 53 9.71 10.44 15.26
N SER A 54 10.87 10.25 14.60
CA SER A 54 11.55 11.26 13.80
C SER A 54 10.86 11.63 12.47
N GLU A 55 9.91 10.83 11.97
CA GLU A 55 9.16 11.15 10.74
C GLU A 55 7.84 11.88 11.04
N GLN A 56 7.45 11.96 12.30
CA GLN A 56 6.52 12.98 12.77
C GLN A 56 7.31 14.27 13.04
N GLU A 57 7.82 14.88 11.98
CA GLU A 57 8.05 16.33 12.04
C GLU A 57 6.67 16.99 12.11
N GLU A 58 6.10 17.08 13.31
CA GLU A 58 5.33 18.28 13.62
C GLU A 58 6.27 19.43 13.29
N ASP A 59 5.95 20.20 12.27
CA ASP A 59 6.61 21.47 11.98
C ASP A 59 6.36 22.38 13.19
N GLU A 60 7.17 22.21 14.25
CA GLU A 60 7.16 23.01 15.47
C GLU A 60 7.49 24.47 15.17
N ARG A 61 7.90 24.79 13.93
CA ARG A 61 7.87 26.14 13.41
C ARG A 61 6.44 26.49 12.99
N GLY A 62 5.64 26.83 14.00
CA GLY A 62 4.44 27.64 13.80
C GLY A 62 4.72 28.81 12.82
N PRO A 63 3.69 29.30 12.12
CA PRO A 63 3.86 30.20 10.98
C PRO A 63 4.78 31.37 11.32
N MET A 64 5.84 31.53 10.53
CA MET A 64 6.82 32.60 10.72
C MET A 64 6.09 33.95 10.75
N PRO A 65 6.23 34.76 11.82
CA PRO A 65 5.52 36.02 11.89
C PRO A 65 5.97 36.92 10.74
N THR A 66 5.02 37.62 10.12
CA THR A 66 5.28 38.50 8.96
C THR A 66 6.37 39.55 9.23
N SER A 67 6.57 39.94 10.49
CA SER A 67 7.68 40.81 10.91
C SER A 67 9.05 40.20 10.62
N ALA A 68 9.25 38.92 10.94
CA ALA A 68 10.51 38.24 10.71
C ALA A 68 10.82 38.05 9.22
N ILE A 69 9.78 37.88 8.39
CA ILE A 69 9.91 37.85 6.92
C ILE A 69 10.37 39.22 6.40
N LYS A 70 9.77 40.32 6.88
CA LYS A 70 10.16 41.68 6.49
C LYS A 70 11.61 42.01 6.88
N ASP A 71 12.04 41.60 8.06
CA ASP A 71 13.40 41.83 8.53
C ASP A 71 14.43 41.05 7.70
N LEU A 72 14.10 39.82 7.28
CA LEU A 72 14.95 39.02 6.39
C LEU A 72 15.09 39.67 5.00
N LEU A 73 13.98 40.16 4.44
CA LEU A 73 13.98 40.84 3.14
C LEU A 73 14.82 42.11 3.17
N LYS A 74 14.72 42.89 4.24
CA LYS A 74 15.52 44.11 4.42
C LYS A 74 17.02 43.82 4.49
N LYS A 75 17.43 42.82 5.26
CA LYS A 75 18.83 42.38 5.31
C LYS A 75 19.35 41.90 3.95
N CYS A 76 18.51 41.24 3.17
CA CYS A 76 18.84 40.81 1.81
C CYS A 76 18.95 41.97 0.80
N GLU A 77 18.31 43.11 1.05
CA GLU A 77 18.52 44.35 0.28
C GLU A 77 19.84 45.01 0.66
N ASP A 78 20.16 45.05 1.97
CA ASP A 78 21.42 45.61 2.46
C ASP A 78 22.65 44.88 1.90
N VAL A 79 22.56 43.56 1.72
CA VAL A 79 23.61 42.74 1.09
C VAL A 79 23.73 43.00 -0.42
N ARG A 80 22.63 43.36 -1.11
CA ARG A 80 22.62 43.67 -2.56
C ARG A 80 23.08 45.08 -2.88
N LEU A 81 23.18 45.96 -1.89
CA LEU A 81 23.64 47.35 -2.02
C LEU A 81 25.16 47.51 -1.86
N ILE A 82 25.89 46.41 -1.62
CA ILE A 82 27.34 46.41 -1.38
C ILE A 82 28.14 45.96 -2.63
N ASP A 83 27.49 45.62 -3.74
CA ASP A 83 28.12 45.38 -5.06
C ASP A 83 28.00 46.58 -6.01
#